data_AF-A0A7C7NLN7-F1
#
_entry.id   AF-A0A7C7NLN7-F1
#
_cell.length_a   1.000
_cell.length_b   1.000
_cell.length_c   1.000
_cell.angle_alpha   90.00
_cell.angle_beta   90.00
_cell.angle_gamma   90.00
#
_symmetry.space_group_name_H-M   'P 1'
#
loop_
_entity.id
_entity.type
_entity.pdbx_description
1 polymer ?
#
loop_
_entity_poly.entity_id
_entity_poly.type
_entity_poly.pdbx_seq_one_letter_code
_entity_poly.pdbx_strand_id
1 'polypeptide(L)'
;MGHAEAVKEMMKCDGLLLVQNDTDPARKCTPGKLYEYLACEKPILSVCNSPSDLATRLNEWGLPFCDHNDEEAAYEMLRQITSREGRKIIDASPFERRALTETLSSLLNKLIAD
;
A
#
# COMPACT_ATOMS: atom_id res chain seq x y z
N MET A 1 -7.84 15.53 -15.49
CA MET A 1 -6.60 15.15 -14.80
C MET A 1 -6.10 13.84 -15.35
N GLY A 2 -4.87 13.78 -15.84
CA GLY A 2 -4.24 12.54 -16.32
C GLY A 2 -3.55 11.78 -15.19
N HIS A 3 -3.19 10.50 -15.40
CA HIS A 3 -2.47 9.69 -14.41
C HIS A 3 -1.18 10.37 -13.91
N ALA A 4 -0.36 10.91 -14.82
CA ALA A 4 0.87 11.60 -14.46
C ALA A 4 0.65 12.86 -13.61
N GLU A 5 -0.47 13.57 -13.82
CA GLU A 5 -0.83 14.74 -13.03
C GLU A 5 -1.28 14.32 -11.63
N ALA A 6 -2.07 13.25 -11.52
CA ALA A 6 -2.45 12.67 -10.23
C ALA A 6 -1.22 12.26 -9.40
N VAL A 7 -0.21 11.64 -10.03
CA VAL A 7 1.06 11.30 -9.35
C VAL A 7 1.78 12.56 -8.85
N LYS A 8 1.83 13.63 -9.64
CA LYS A 8 2.44 14.89 -9.20
C LYS A 8 1.73 15.49 -7.99
N GLU A 9 0.40 15.38 -7.91
CA GLU A 9 -0.33 15.85 -6.73
C GLU A 9 -0.07 14.95 -5.51
N MET A 10 -0.04 13.61 -5.67
CA MET A 10 0.32 12.68 -4.60
C MET A 10 1.70 12.98 -4.00
N MET A 11 2.69 13.33 -4.85
CA MET A 11 4.04 13.71 -4.43
C MET A 11 4.09 15.00 -3.58
N LYS A 12 3.06 15.84 -3.63
CA LYS A 12 2.97 17.07 -2.81
C LYS A 12 2.35 16.83 -1.43
N CYS A 13 1.69 15.70 -1.23
CA CYS A 13 1.06 15.38 0.05
C CYS A 13 2.09 15.04 1.14
N ASP A 14 1.70 15.29 2.40
CA ASP A 14 2.43 14.84 3.60
C ASP A 14 2.23 13.35 3.91
N GLY A 15 1.17 12.77 3.38
CA GLY A 15 0.81 11.35 3.51
C GLY A 15 -0.31 10.99 2.53
N LEU A 16 -0.47 9.69 2.27
CA LEU A 16 -1.42 9.16 1.32
C LEU A 16 -2.38 8.20 2.01
N LEU A 17 -3.69 8.44 1.88
CA LEU A 17 -4.73 7.60 2.44
C LEU A 17 -5.25 6.61 1.40
N LEU A 18 -5.22 5.32 1.73
CA LEU A 18 -5.77 4.24 0.92
C LEU A 18 -7.02 3.69 1.60
N VAL A 19 -8.19 3.88 1.00
CA VAL A 19 -9.44 3.32 1.51
C VAL A 19 -9.84 2.15 0.64
N GLN A 20 -9.90 0.96 1.24
CA GLN A 20 -10.47 -0.23 0.61
C GLN A 20 -11.99 -0.19 0.79
N ASN A 21 -12.77 -0.76 -0.14
CA ASN A 21 -14.22 -0.83 0.06
C ASN A 21 -14.56 -1.83 1.18
N ASP A 22 -15.55 -1.49 2.00
CA ASP A 22 -16.08 -2.39 3.03
C ASP A 22 -16.99 -3.48 2.42
N THR A 23 -16.37 -4.42 1.70
CA THR A 23 -17.05 -5.53 1.04
C THR A 23 -16.18 -6.77 1.06
N ASP A 24 -16.79 -7.95 1.16
CA ASP A 24 -16.07 -9.24 1.16
C ASP A 24 -15.16 -9.46 -0.06
N PRO A 25 -15.55 -9.10 -1.30
CA PRO A 25 -14.66 -9.23 -2.45
C PRO A 25 -13.41 -8.36 -2.33
N ALA A 26 -13.54 -7.14 -1.81
CA ALA A 26 -12.40 -6.23 -1.67
C ALA A 26 -11.37 -6.78 -0.68
N ARG A 27 -11.79 -7.49 0.37
CA ARG A 27 -10.88 -8.10 1.37
C ARG A 27 -9.89 -9.10 0.75
N LYS A 28 -10.19 -9.68 -0.41
CA LYS A 28 -9.39 -10.72 -1.10
C LYS A 28 -8.48 -10.15 -2.20
N CYS A 29 -8.13 -8.86 -2.11
CA CYS A 29 -7.27 -8.22 -3.09
C CYS A 29 -6.44 -7.12 -2.45
N THR A 30 -5.16 -7.05 -2.82
CA THR A 30 -4.31 -5.88 -2.57
C THR A 30 -4.50 -4.88 -3.73
N PRO A 31 -4.97 -3.65 -3.47
CA PRO A 31 -5.20 -2.66 -4.52
C PRO A 31 -3.90 -2.27 -5.23
N GLY A 32 -3.92 -2.17 -6.57
CA GLY A 32 -2.76 -1.72 -7.36
C GLY A 32 -2.25 -0.33 -6.96
N LYS A 33 -3.15 0.53 -6.45
CA LYS A 33 -2.84 1.88 -5.98
C LYS A 33 -1.88 1.90 -4.78
N LEU A 34 -1.79 0.81 -4.02
CA LEU A 34 -0.79 0.66 -2.96
C LEU A 34 0.63 0.81 -3.53
N TYR A 35 0.91 0.17 -4.67
CA TYR A 35 2.22 0.25 -5.32
C TYR A 35 2.50 1.62 -5.95
N GLU A 36 1.48 2.34 -6.42
CA GLU A 36 1.62 3.74 -6.82
C GLU A 36 2.01 4.63 -5.63
N TYR A 37 1.43 4.38 -4.45
CA TYR A 37 1.75 5.13 -3.24
C TYR A 37 3.15 4.81 -2.73
N LEU A 38 3.58 3.55 -2.81
CA LEU A 38 4.97 3.15 -2.50
C LEU A 38 5.96 3.94 -3.35
N ALA A 39 5.70 4.05 -4.66
CA ALA A 39 6.54 4.80 -5.59
C ALA A 39 6.55 6.32 -5.31
N CYS A 40 5.60 6.85 -4.54
CA CYS A 40 5.59 8.25 -4.13
C CYS A 40 6.46 8.53 -2.89
N GLU A 41 6.98 7.49 -2.23
CA GLU A 41 7.81 7.59 -1.01
C GLU A 41 7.17 8.47 0.09
N LYS A 42 5.84 8.41 0.20
CA LYS A 42 5.07 9.11 1.23
C LYS A 42 4.63 8.14 2.32
N PRO A 43 4.41 8.63 3.54
CA PRO A 43 3.71 7.86 4.57
C PRO A 43 2.34 7.39 4.05
N ILE A 44 2.02 6.12 4.26
CA ILE A 44 0.76 5.50 3.82
C ILE A 44 -0.10 5.18 5.03
N LEU A 45 -1.37 5.59 4.97
CA LEU A 45 -2.43 5.27 5.92
C LEU A 45 -3.44 4.41 5.19
N SER A 46 -4.01 3.40 5.83
CA SER A 46 -5.08 2.63 5.19
C SER A 46 -6.31 2.47 6.05
N VAL A 47 -7.48 2.52 5.42
CA VAL A 47 -8.73 2.04 6.00
C VAL A 47 -9.07 0.75 5.28
N CYS A 48 -9.01 -0.36 6.00
CA CYS A 48 -9.31 -1.67 5.48
C CYS A 48 -9.71 -2.61 6.60
N ASN A 49 -10.66 -3.49 6.32
CA ASN A 49 -11.04 -4.49 7.29
C ASN A 49 -9.91 -5.49 7.56
N SER A 50 -9.85 -5.97 8.80
CA SER A 50 -9.07 -7.14 9.17
C SER A 50 -10.01 -8.33 9.46
N PRO A 51 -9.70 -9.56 8.99
CA PRO A 51 -8.61 -9.90 8.08
C PRO A 51 -8.89 -9.47 6.62
N SER A 52 -7.83 -9.13 5.89
CA SER A 52 -7.81 -8.92 4.43
C SER A 52 -6.39 -9.04 3.87
N ASP A 53 -6.25 -9.27 2.56
CA ASP A 53 -4.94 -9.33 1.89
C ASP A 53 -4.16 -8.03 2.05
N LEU A 54 -4.86 -6.89 2.03
CA LEU A 54 -4.29 -5.58 2.27
C LEU A 54 -3.80 -5.47 3.72
N ALA A 55 -4.63 -5.80 4.72
CA ALA A 55 -4.23 -5.77 6.12
C ALA A 55 -3.03 -6.70 6.40
N THR A 56 -2.97 -7.88 5.77
CA THR A 56 -1.79 -8.76 5.91
C THR A 56 -0.53 -8.11 5.34
N ARG A 57 -0.58 -7.50 4.15
CA ARG A 57 0.59 -6.80 3.60
C ARG A 57 1.02 -5.62 4.45
N LEU A 58 0.07 -4.80 4.92
CA LEU A 58 0.37 -3.65 5.76
C LEU A 58 1.03 -4.07 7.08
N ASN A 59 0.55 -5.15 7.70
CA ASN A 59 1.19 -5.72 8.89
C ASN A 59 2.63 -6.19 8.64
N GLU A 60 2.89 -6.90 7.55
CA GLU A 60 4.26 -7.34 7.20
C GLU A 60 5.22 -6.17 7.00
N TRP A 61 4.71 -5.07 6.45
CA TRP A 61 5.49 -3.85 6.27
C TRP A 61 5.47 -2.94 7.49
N GLY A 62 4.71 -3.24 8.54
CA GLY A 62 4.52 -2.37 9.69
C GLY A 62 3.96 -1.01 9.31
N LEU A 63 3.04 -0.97 8.34
CA LEU A 63 2.30 0.23 7.95
C LEU A 63 0.98 0.31 8.71
N PRO A 64 0.55 1.52 9.12
CA PRO A 64 -0.61 1.69 9.97
C PRO A 64 -1.92 1.56 9.16
N PHE A 65 -2.93 0.96 9.78
CA PHE A 65 -4.29 0.88 9.23
C PHE A 65 -5.35 0.75 10.33
N CYS A 66 -6.59 1.09 9.99
CA CYS A 66 -7.75 0.90 10.87
C CYS A 66 -8.93 0.27 10.11
N ASP A 67 -9.90 -0.25 10.87
CA ASP A 67 -11.19 -0.71 10.33
C ASP A 67 -12.09 0.49 9.98
N HIS A 68 -13.13 0.28 9.17
CA HIS A 68 -14.04 1.33 8.71
C HIS A 68 -14.83 2.01 9.84
N ASN A 69 -15.13 1.25 10.89
CA ASN A 69 -15.99 1.71 11.99
C ASN A 69 -15.21 1.98 13.28
N ASP A 70 -13.88 2.08 13.20
CA ASP A 70 -13.00 2.33 14.35
C ASP A 70 -12.45 3.76 14.31
N GLU A 71 -13.25 4.70 14.81
CA GLU A 71 -12.92 6.13 14.85
C GLU A 71 -11.69 6.42 15.72
N GLU A 72 -11.55 5.72 16.85
CA GLU A 72 -10.42 5.89 17.77
C GLU A 72 -9.11 5.45 17.10
N ALA A 73 -9.10 4.29 16.46
CA ALA A 73 -7.94 3.83 15.69
C ALA A 73 -7.63 4.77 14.52
N ALA A 74 -8.65 5.25 13.80
CA ALA A 74 -8.46 6.20 12.70
C ALA A 74 -7.81 7.51 13.18
N TYR A 75 -8.25 8.03 14.32
CA TYR A 75 -7.68 9.23 14.94
C TYR A 75 -6.21 9.01 15.35
N GLU A 76 -5.91 7.94 16.06
CA GLU A 76 -4.54 7.62 16.49
C GLU A 76 -3.62 7.38 15.28
N MET A 77 -4.13 6.73 14.23
CA MET A 77 -3.42 6.53 12.96
C MET A 77 -3.00 7.88 12.34
N LEU A 78 -3.91 8.86 12.26
CA LEU A 78 -3.63 10.20 11.74
C LEU A 78 -2.65 10.96 12.64
N ARG A 79 -2.82 10.87 13.96
CA ARG A 79 -1.93 11.50 14.94
C ARG A 79 -0.48 11.03 14.80
N GLN A 80 -0.25 9.72 14.63
CA GLN A 80 1.10 9.15 14.51
C GLN A 80 1.85 9.64 13.26
N ILE A 81 1.13 9.85 12.15
CA ILE A 81 1.76 10.33 10.91
C ILE A 81 2.08 11.83 10.97
N THR A 82 1.24 12.61 11.65
CA THR A 82 1.49 14.03 11.85
C THR A 82 2.66 14.29 12.83
N SER A 83 2.92 13.41 13.80
CA SER A 83 4.02 13.56 14.78
C SER A 83 5.42 13.16 14.28
N ARG A 84 5.59 12.77 13.00
CA ARG A 84 6.81 12.21 12.39
C ARG A 84 7.24 10.83 12.89
N GLU A 85 6.67 10.30 13.97
CA GLU A 85 7.00 8.98 14.53
C GLU A 85 6.45 7.82 13.68
N GLY A 86 5.34 8.01 12.97
CA GLY A 86 4.70 7.00 12.12
C GLY A 86 5.09 7.03 10.63
N ARG A 87 6.14 7.77 10.24
CA ARG A 87 6.49 7.99 8.82
C ARG A 87 7.42 6.90 8.29
N LYS A 88 6.93 5.66 8.24
CA LYS A 88 7.67 4.57 7.60
C LYS A 88 7.53 4.66 6.08
N ILE A 89 8.66 4.62 5.39
CA ILE A 89 8.74 4.53 3.94
C ILE A 89 9.16 3.10 3.59
N ILE A 90 8.46 2.50 2.63
CA ILE A 90 8.73 1.16 2.14
C ILE A 90 9.39 1.30 0.77
N ASP A 91 10.48 0.57 0.57
CA ASP A 91 11.18 0.57 -0.72
C ASP A 91 10.28 -0.04 -1.81
N ALA A 92 10.04 0.75 -2.86
CA ALA A 92 9.22 0.36 -4.00
C ALA A 92 10.01 -0.48 -5.03
N SER A 93 11.35 -0.49 -4.97
CA SER A 93 12.22 -1.12 -5.96
C SER A 93 11.87 -2.59 -6.27
N PRO A 94 11.47 -3.45 -5.29
CA PRO A 94 11.12 -4.84 -5.57
C PRO A 94 9.80 -4.99 -6.35
N PHE A 95 8.96 -3.96 -6.34
CA PHE A 95 7.64 -3.95 -6.98
C PHE A 95 7.64 -3.22 -8.32
N GLU A 96 8.80 -2.72 -8.77
CA GLU A 96 8.93 -2.16 -10.10
C GLU A 96 8.68 -3.22 -11.18
N ARG A 97 8.14 -2.79 -12.32
CA ARG A 97 7.85 -3.67 -13.46
C ARG A 97 9.06 -4.52 -13.85
N ARG A 98 10.26 -3.94 -13.80
CA ARG A 98 11.50 -4.64 -14.13
C ARG A 98 11.76 -5.79 -13.15
N ALA A 99 11.80 -5.51 -11.85
CA ALA A 99 12.06 -6.51 -10.81
C ALA A 99 11.00 -7.64 -10.80
N LEU A 100 9.72 -7.28 -10.96
CA LEU A 100 8.63 -8.26 -11.05
C LEU A 100 8.73 -9.13 -12.31
N THR A 101 9.12 -8.55 -13.46
CA THR A 101 9.31 -9.30 -14.70
C THR A 101 10.51 -10.23 -14.62
N GLU A 102 11.60 -9.81 -14.00
CA GLU A 102 12.78 -10.66 -13.74
C GLU A 102 12.40 -11.85 -12.85
N THR A 103 11.62 -11.61 -11.79
CA THR A 103 11.09 -12.66 -10.91
C THR A 103 10.18 -13.63 -11.69
N LEU A 104 9.25 -13.10 -12.46
CA LEU A 104 8.32 -13.90 -13.26
C LEU A 104 9.07 -14.77 -14.29
N SER A 105 10.00 -14.18 -15.03
CA SER A 105 10.82 -14.91 -16.02
C SER A 105 11.61 -16.04 -15.35
N SER A 106 12.19 -15.77 -14.17
CA SER A 106 12.92 -16.78 -13.40
C SER A 106 12.04 -17.94 -12.96
N LEU A 107 10.79 -17.67 -12.54
CA LEU A 107 9.83 -18.70 -12.18
C LEU A 107 9.40 -19.53 -13.40
N LEU A 108 9.14 -18.89 -14.54
CA LEU A 108 8.77 -19.59 -15.77
C LEU A 108 9.89 -20.51 -16.27
N ASN A 109 11.15 -20.06 -16.20
CA ASN A 109 12.30 -20.89 -16.60
C ASN A 109 12.45 -22.14 -15.71
N LYS A 110 12.12 -22.06 -14.42
CA LYS A 110 12.13 -23.23 -13.52
C LYS A 110 11.11 -24.30 -13.94
N LEU A 111 9.98 -23.90 -14.52
CA LEU A 111 8.93 -24.84 -14.95
C LEU A 111 9.28 -25.60 -16.25
N ILE A 112 10.30 -25.15 -16.98
CA ILE A 112 10.74 -25.75 -18.25
C ILE A 112 12.07 -26.52 -18.07
N ALA A 113 12.77 -26.30 -16.96
CA ALA A 113 14.04 -26.94 -16.65
C ALA A 113 13.89 -28.31 -15.92
N ASP A 114 12.66 -28.66 -15.53
CA ASP A 114 12.23 -29.99 -15.09
C ASP A 114 11.49 -30.72 -16.23
#